data_AF-Q3LEG4-F1
#
_entry.id   AF-Q3LEG4-F1
#
_cell.length_a   1.000
_cell.length_b   1.000
_cell.length_c   1.000
_cell.angle_alpha   90.00
_cell.angle_beta   90.00
_cell.angle_gamma   90.00
#
_symmetry.space_group_name_H-M   'P 1'
#
loop_
_entity.id
_entity.type
_entity.pdbx_description
1 polymer ?
#
loop_
_entity_poly.entity_id
_entity_poly.type
_entity_poly.pdbx_seq_one_letter_code
_entity_poly.pdbx_strand_id
1 'polypeptide(L)'
;AGGIAEMSQLPPEVRERTDNLVAVGNTTAATGKGFAIASAALTSLAVFAAFVGVAGISAIDIYKAPVLAGLFVGAMIPFIFCAMCIAAVGKAAMDMVQEVRLQFREIPGIMECKPKPEYEKGVAIYTKASVREMMLPGAIALLVPIIVGVGFKDVLPLLGNLPAERVGGLSGQVVTGSGGAWDNA
;
A
#
# COMPACT_ATOMS: atom_id res chain seq x y z
N ALA A 1 -2.74 3.46 22.16
CA ALA A 1 -3.25 3.99 23.44
C ALA A 1 -4.72 3.63 23.65
N GLY A 2 -5.64 4.07 22.77
CA GLY A 2 -7.08 3.80 22.92
C GLY A 2 -7.46 2.33 23.05
N GLY A 3 -6.90 1.45 22.21
CA GLY A 3 -7.15 0.01 22.34
C GLY A 3 -6.72 -0.60 23.68
N ILE A 4 -5.62 -0.12 24.28
CA ILE A 4 -5.17 -0.58 25.61
C ILE A 4 -6.12 -0.05 26.69
N ALA A 5 -6.59 1.19 26.56
CA ALA A 5 -7.55 1.78 27.49
C ALA A 5 -8.87 1.02 27.51
N GLU A 6 -9.37 0.63 26.33
CA GLU A 6 -10.57 -0.21 26.16
C GLU A 6 -10.38 -1.60 26.79
N MET A 7 -9.30 -2.29 26.44
CA MET A 7 -9.02 -3.64 26.96
C MET A 7 -8.77 -3.67 28.47
N SER A 8 -8.34 -2.55 29.06
CA SER A 8 -8.07 -2.42 30.50
C SER A 8 -9.26 -1.87 31.29
N GLN A 9 -10.41 -1.64 30.65
CA GLN A 9 -11.63 -1.09 31.29
C GLN A 9 -11.38 0.24 32.01
N LEU A 10 -10.52 1.11 31.44
CA LEU A 10 -10.26 2.44 32.00
C LEU A 10 -11.50 3.34 31.90
N PRO A 11 -11.57 4.43 32.70
CA PRO A 11 -12.68 5.36 32.64
C PRO A 11 -12.93 5.91 31.22
N PRO A 12 -14.19 6.18 30.84
CA PRO A 12 -14.55 6.59 29.47
C PRO A 12 -13.86 7.89 29.04
N GLU A 13 -13.54 8.77 29.98
CA GLU A 13 -12.77 10.00 29.71
C GLU A 13 -11.38 9.71 29.10
N VAL A 14 -10.73 8.61 29.49
CA VAL A 14 -9.44 8.21 28.92
C VAL A 14 -9.62 7.79 27.46
N ARG A 15 -10.71 7.06 27.15
CA ARG A 15 -11.02 6.64 25.79
C ARG A 15 -11.31 7.84 24.88
N GLU A 16 -12.16 8.76 25.34
CA GLU A 16 -12.50 10.00 24.62
C GLU A 16 -11.25 10.83 24.30
N ARG A 17 -10.35 11.02 25.28
CA ARG A 17 -9.08 11.72 25.06
C ARG A 17 -8.20 10.98 24.05
N THR A 18 -8.12 9.65 24.12
CA THR A 18 -7.33 8.89 23.15
C THR A 18 -7.94 8.85 21.76
N ASP A 19 -9.27 8.90 21.62
CA ASP A 19 -9.95 8.90 20.33
C ASP A 19 -9.72 10.23 19.60
N ASN A 20 -9.78 11.35 20.32
CA ASN A 20 -9.34 12.65 19.79
C ASN A 20 -7.89 12.60 19.29
N LEU A 21 -7.00 11.93 20.03
CA LEU A 21 -5.60 11.77 19.62
C LEU A 21 -5.44 10.85 18.40
N VAL A 22 -6.27 9.81 18.27
CA VAL A 22 -6.28 8.92 17.10
C VAL A 22 -6.74 9.68 15.85
N ALA A 23 -7.79 10.51 15.94
CA ALA A 23 -8.27 11.32 14.81
C ALA A 23 -7.20 12.30 14.29
N VAL A 24 -6.46 12.96 15.20
CA VAL A 24 -5.31 13.80 14.84
C VAL A 24 -4.17 12.96 14.25
N GLY A 25 -3.94 11.77 14.80
CA GLY A 25 -2.97 10.80 14.29
C GLY A 25 -3.26 10.37 12.85
N ASN A 26 -4.52 10.09 12.52
CA ASN A 26 -4.97 9.74 11.16
C ASN A 26 -4.69 10.87 10.17
N THR A 27 -4.97 12.11 10.56
CA THR A 27 -4.67 13.30 9.74
C THR A 27 -3.16 13.50 9.53
N THR A 28 -2.37 13.26 10.57
CA THR A 28 -0.91 13.32 10.50
C THR A 28 -0.35 12.22 9.61
N ALA A 29 -0.89 11.00 9.71
CA ALA A 29 -0.51 9.87 8.86
C ALA A 29 -0.86 10.14 7.38
N ALA A 30 -2.03 10.73 7.10
CA ALA A 30 -2.41 11.12 5.74
C ALA A 30 -1.46 12.19 5.17
N THR A 31 -1.13 13.22 5.97
CA THR A 31 -0.15 14.26 5.61
C THR A 31 1.22 13.65 5.34
N GLY A 32 1.69 12.75 6.21
CA GLY A 32 2.97 12.05 6.04
C GLY A 32 3.03 11.20 4.76
N LYS A 33 1.96 10.47 4.45
CA LYS A 33 1.82 9.72 3.18
C LYS A 33 1.85 10.67 1.97
N GLY A 34 1.12 11.78 2.04
CA GLY A 34 1.12 12.80 0.98
C GLY A 34 2.51 13.39 0.73
N PHE A 35 3.25 13.73 1.79
CA PHE A 35 4.62 14.24 1.69
C PHE A 35 5.58 13.19 1.09
N ALA A 36 5.48 11.94 1.52
CA ALA A 36 6.28 10.85 0.97
C ALA A 36 6.03 10.66 -0.54
N ILE A 37 4.77 10.70 -0.98
CA ILE A 37 4.41 10.58 -2.41
C ILE A 37 4.96 11.77 -3.21
N ALA A 38 4.79 12.99 -2.71
CA ALA A 38 5.29 14.20 -3.39
C ALA A 38 6.82 14.20 -3.49
N SER A 39 7.51 13.86 -2.41
CA SER A 39 8.97 13.74 -2.37
C SER A 39 9.49 12.64 -3.29
N ALA A 40 8.82 11.47 -3.31
CA ALA A 40 9.13 10.38 -4.23
C ALA A 40 8.97 10.84 -5.69
N ALA A 41 7.86 11.51 -6.03
CA ALA A 41 7.63 12.02 -7.38
C ALA A 41 8.70 13.02 -7.85
N LEU A 42 9.13 13.95 -6.97
CA LEU A 42 10.21 14.90 -7.26
C LEU A 42 11.59 14.24 -7.35
N THR A 43 11.85 13.20 -6.54
CA THR A 43 13.11 12.45 -6.60
C THR A 43 13.17 11.62 -7.89
N SER A 44 12.08 10.93 -8.19
CA SER A 44 11.79 10.29 -9.48
C SER A 44 12.05 11.26 -10.63
N LEU A 45 11.50 12.48 -10.53
CA LEU A 45 11.91 13.74 -11.18
C LEU A 45 13.35 13.78 -11.72
N ALA A 46 14.22 13.96 -10.72
CA ALA A 46 15.64 14.20 -10.85
C ALA A 46 16.40 12.95 -11.33
N VAL A 47 16.07 11.76 -10.82
CA VAL A 47 16.75 10.50 -11.22
C VAL A 47 16.56 10.24 -12.71
N PHE A 48 15.36 10.48 -13.24
CA PHE A 48 15.10 10.39 -14.68
C PHE A 48 15.90 11.40 -15.50
N ALA A 49 15.99 12.66 -15.03
CA ALA A 49 16.76 13.69 -15.73
C ALA A 49 18.26 13.33 -15.76
N ALA A 50 18.79 12.80 -14.66
CA ALA A 50 20.15 12.27 -14.59
C ALA A 50 20.34 11.07 -15.54
N PHE A 51 19.36 10.16 -15.61
CA PHE A 51 19.38 9.02 -16.53
C PHE A 51 19.42 9.44 -18.00
N VAL A 52 18.58 10.40 -18.40
CA VAL A 52 18.58 10.97 -19.77
C VAL A 52 19.97 11.49 -20.15
N GLY A 53 20.65 12.16 -19.21
CA GLY A 53 22.02 12.64 -19.38
C GLY A 53 23.05 11.51 -19.55
N VAL A 54 23.01 10.48 -18.70
CA VAL A 54 23.95 9.33 -18.75
C VAL A 54 23.72 8.47 -19.99
N ALA A 55 22.47 8.29 -20.41
CA ALA A 55 22.10 7.49 -21.58
C ALA A 55 22.31 8.22 -22.91
N GLY A 56 22.74 9.49 -22.90
CA GLY A 56 23.03 10.27 -24.12
C GLY A 56 21.79 10.60 -24.95
N ILE A 57 20.61 10.68 -24.32
CA ILE A 57 19.34 10.95 -25.01
C ILE A 57 19.17 12.46 -25.17
N SER A 58 19.12 12.93 -26.42
CA SER A 58 19.00 14.36 -26.72
C SER A 58 17.55 14.88 -26.62
N ALA A 59 16.58 14.06 -26.99
CA ALA A 59 15.16 14.40 -26.92
C ALA A 59 14.29 13.15 -26.78
N ILE A 60 13.20 13.29 -26.04
CA ILE A 60 12.17 12.28 -25.88
C ILE A 60 10.99 12.65 -26.79
N ASP A 61 10.70 11.78 -27.76
CA ASP A 61 9.60 11.97 -28.70
C ASP A 61 8.44 11.03 -28.35
N ILE A 62 7.36 11.62 -27.84
CA ILE A 62 6.15 10.92 -27.41
C ILE A 62 5.29 10.41 -28.58
N TYR A 63 5.53 10.89 -29.81
CA TYR A 63 4.81 10.42 -30.99
C TYR A 63 5.35 9.08 -31.52
N LYS A 64 6.52 8.64 -31.04
CA LYS A 64 7.06 7.33 -31.40
C LYS A 64 6.26 6.23 -30.70
N ALA A 65 5.75 5.28 -31.49
CA ALA A 65 4.95 4.16 -30.98
C ALA A 65 5.61 3.39 -29.81
N PRO A 66 6.92 3.10 -29.80
CA PRO A 66 7.56 2.41 -28.66
C PRO A 66 7.54 3.23 -27.36
N VAL A 67 7.67 4.55 -27.48
CA VAL A 67 7.66 5.49 -26.35
C VAL A 67 6.26 5.57 -25.73
N LEU A 68 5.25 5.71 -26.59
CA LEU A 68 3.87 5.81 -26.17
C LEU A 68 3.37 4.49 -25.55
N ALA A 69 3.67 3.35 -26.18
CA ALA A 69 3.39 2.03 -25.61
C ALA A 69 4.04 1.87 -24.23
N GLY A 70 5.25 2.39 -24.10
CA GLY A 70 6.00 2.39 -22.87
C GLY A 70 5.39 3.17 -21.71
N LEU A 71 4.90 4.37 -22.01
CA LEU A 71 4.19 5.20 -21.06
C LEU A 71 2.93 4.50 -20.52
N PHE A 72 2.15 3.86 -21.41
CA PHE A 72 0.94 3.14 -21.01
C PHE A 72 1.23 1.92 -20.13
N VAL A 73 2.20 1.09 -20.52
CA VAL A 73 2.63 -0.07 -19.70
C VAL A 73 3.16 0.41 -18.35
N GLY A 74 3.98 1.47 -18.35
CA GLY A 74 4.48 2.13 -17.15
C GLY A 74 3.37 2.57 -16.20
N ALA A 75 2.34 3.21 -16.73
CA ALA A 75 1.20 3.71 -15.98
C ALA A 75 0.29 2.60 -15.42
N MET A 76 0.28 1.40 -16.02
CA MET A 76 -0.55 0.27 -15.55
C MET A 76 0.07 -0.47 -14.35
N ILE A 77 1.40 -0.48 -14.20
CA ILE A 77 2.10 -1.24 -13.16
C ILE A 77 1.60 -0.90 -11.73
N PRO A 78 1.41 0.38 -11.35
CA PRO A 78 0.90 0.74 -10.02
C PRO A 78 -0.52 0.23 -9.78
N PHE A 79 -1.38 0.21 -10.81
CA PHE A 79 -2.73 -0.33 -10.69
C PHE A 79 -2.71 -1.84 -10.46
N ILE A 80 -1.85 -2.57 -11.17
CA ILE A 80 -1.66 -4.02 -10.96
C ILE A 80 -1.14 -4.28 -9.54
N PHE A 81 -0.17 -3.49 -9.08
CA PHE A 81 0.36 -3.56 -7.72
C PHE A 81 -0.74 -3.34 -6.67
N CYS A 82 -1.52 -2.27 -6.81
CA CYS A 82 -2.65 -1.96 -5.93
C CYS A 82 -3.70 -3.08 -5.94
N ALA A 83 -4.07 -3.60 -7.11
CA ALA A 83 -5.05 -4.68 -7.23
C ALA A 83 -4.60 -5.95 -6.50
N MET A 84 -3.32 -6.33 -6.61
CA MET A 84 -2.77 -7.47 -5.88
C MET A 84 -2.80 -7.23 -4.36
N CYS A 85 -2.39 -6.04 -3.90
CA CYS A 85 -2.41 -5.70 -2.48
C CYS A 85 -3.84 -5.72 -1.90
N ILE A 86 -4.82 -5.15 -2.60
CA ILE A 86 -6.22 -5.16 -2.17
C ILE A 86 -6.78 -6.59 -2.13
N ALA A 87 -6.49 -7.39 -3.15
CA ALA A 87 -6.92 -8.79 -3.20
C ALA A 87 -6.30 -9.63 -2.06
N ALA A 88 -5.02 -9.40 -1.75
CA ALA A 88 -4.32 -10.05 -0.64
C ALA A 88 -4.93 -9.70 0.72
N VAL A 89 -5.18 -8.41 0.98
CA VAL A 89 -5.84 -7.95 2.21
C VAL A 89 -7.24 -8.53 2.31
N GLY A 90 -8.00 -8.55 1.21
CA GLY A 90 -9.35 -9.12 1.18
C GLY A 90 -9.39 -10.61 1.58
N LYS A 91 -8.46 -11.42 1.08
CA LYS A 91 -8.35 -12.84 1.47
C LYS A 91 -8.03 -13.00 2.96
N ALA A 92 -7.00 -12.30 3.45
CA ALA A 92 -6.59 -12.39 4.85
C ALA A 92 -7.70 -11.90 5.81
N ALA A 93 -8.43 -10.85 5.43
CA ALA A 93 -9.55 -10.34 6.19
C ALA A 93 -10.72 -11.35 6.26
N MET A 94 -11.02 -12.04 5.15
CA MET A 94 -12.06 -13.07 5.15
C MET A 94 -11.70 -14.26 6.04
N ASP A 95 -10.44 -14.71 6.02
CA ASP A 95 -9.95 -15.76 6.92
C ASP A 95 -10.06 -15.32 8.39
N MET A 96 -9.72 -14.07 8.70
CA MET A 96 -9.88 -13.50 10.05
C MET A 96 -11.35 -13.46 10.49
N VAL A 97 -12.26 -13.02 9.62
CA VAL A 97 -13.70 -12.96 9.93
C VAL A 97 -14.24 -14.37 10.21
N GLN A 98 -13.82 -15.36 9.45
CA GLN A 98 -14.21 -16.76 9.67
C GLN A 98 -13.70 -17.27 11.02
N GLU A 99 -12.43 -16.99 11.37
CA GLU A 99 -11.84 -17.36 12.66
C GLU A 99 -12.55 -16.70 13.84
N VAL A 100 -12.83 -15.40 13.78
CA VAL A 100 -13.57 -14.69 14.84
C VAL A 100 -14.98 -15.26 15.01
N ARG A 101 -15.68 -15.54 13.90
CA ARG A 101 -17.01 -16.17 13.93
C ARG A 101 -16.97 -17.58 14.50
N LEU A 102 -15.92 -18.33 14.20
CA LEU A 102 -15.70 -19.67 14.75
C LEU A 102 -15.55 -19.61 16.27
N GLN A 103 -14.67 -18.74 16.77
CA GLN A 103 -14.46 -18.55 18.21
C GLN A 103 -15.74 -18.12 18.93
N PHE A 104 -16.52 -17.20 18.35
CA PHE A 104 -17.81 -16.80 18.92
C PHE A 104 -18.86 -17.93 18.95
N ARG A 105 -18.81 -18.87 18.01
CA ARG A 105 -19.76 -19.99 17.94
C ARG A 105 -19.36 -21.16 18.84
N GLU A 106 -18.08 -21.47 18.91
CA GLU A 106 -17.57 -22.71 19.51
C GLU A 106 -17.10 -22.54 20.95
N ILE A 107 -16.67 -21.34 21.36
CA ILE A 107 -16.20 -21.08 22.72
C ILE A 107 -17.39 -20.59 23.58
N PRO A 108 -17.95 -21.41 24.48
CA PRO A 108 -19.10 -21.01 25.28
C PRO A 108 -18.73 -19.90 26.27
N GLY A 109 -19.58 -18.86 26.36
CA GLY A 109 -19.39 -17.74 27.29
C GLY A 109 -18.39 -16.66 26.84
N ILE A 110 -17.82 -16.76 25.63
CA ILE A 110 -16.88 -15.76 25.10
C ILE A 110 -17.51 -14.37 24.94
N MET A 111 -18.79 -14.30 24.55
CA MET A 111 -19.56 -13.05 24.47
C MET A 111 -19.88 -12.47 25.85
N GLU A 112 -19.81 -13.30 26.90
CA GLU A 112 -19.96 -12.88 28.30
C GLU A 112 -18.60 -12.49 28.93
N CYS A 113 -17.54 -12.41 28.11
CA CYS A 113 -16.18 -12.08 28.52
C CYS A 113 -15.58 -13.02 29.59
N LYS A 114 -16.04 -14.28 29.65
CA LYS A 114 -15.57 -15.26 30.64
C LYS A 114 -14.27 -15.97 30.20
N PRO A 115 -14.24 -16.74 29.09
CA PRO A 115 -13.00 -17.31 28.57
C PRO A 115 -12.21 -16.26 27.81
N LYS A 116 -10.87 -16.41 27.81
CA LYS A 116 -9.98 -15.58 26.99
C LYS A 116 -10.06 -16.03 25.52
N PRO A 117 -10.18 -15.09 24.56
CA PRO A 117 -10.09 -15.40 23.13
C PRO A 117 -8.74 -15.99 22.74
N GLU A 118 -8.71 -16.75 21.64
CA GLU A 118 -7.48 -17.33 21.11
C GLU A 118 -6.80 -16.34 20.15
N TYR A 119 -6.10 -15.36 20.71
CA TYR A 119 -5.41 -14.31 19.95
C TYR A 119 -4.32 -14.84 19.02
N GLU A 120 -3.64 -15.93 19.40
CA GLU A 120 -2.53 -16.51 18.63
C GLU A 120 -2.97 -16.97 17.25
N LYS A 121 -4.18 -17.55 17.12
CA LYS A 121 -4.73 -17.97 15.84
C LYS A 121 -4.94 -16.78 14.90
N GLY A 122 -5.47 -15.69 15.43
CA GLY A 122 -5.65 -14.45 14.66
C GLY A 122 -4.31 -13.89 14.17
N VAL A 123 -3.30 -13.82 15.04
CA VAL A 123 -1.96 -13.34 14.67
C VAL A 123 -1.31 -14.25 13.62
N ALA A 124 -1.46 -15.57 13.73
CA ALA A 124 -0.90 -16.53 12.79
C ALA A 124 -1.48 -16.39 11.38
N ILE A 125 -2.78 -16.12 11.24
CA ILE A 125 -3.44 -15.88 9.94
C ILE A 125 -2.79 -14.70 9.23
N TYR A 126 -2.71 -13.54 9.89
CA TYR A 126 -2.11 -12.34 9.28
C TYR A 126 -0.61 -12.49 9.02
N THR A 127 0.12 -13.16 9.91
CA THR A 127 1.56 -13.39 9.73
C THR A 127 1.84 -14.27 8.51
N LYS A 128 1.10 -15.37 8.36
CA LYS A 128 1.29 -16.28 7.22
C LYS A 128 0.84 -15.63 5.90
N ALA A 129 -0.29 -14.91 5.92
CA ALA A 129 -0.83 -14.25 4.76
C ALA A 129 0.09 -13.11 4.28
N SER A 130 0.55 -12.24 5.19
CA SER A 130 1.42 -11.11 4.85
C SER A 130 2.72 -11.56 4.19
N VAL A 131 3.42 -12.54 4.76
CA VAL A 131 4.68 -13.06 4.20
C VAL A 131 4.45 -13.67 2.81
N ARG A 132 3.39 -14.47 2.65
CA ARG A 132 3.10 -15.15 1.38
C ARG A 132 2.69 -14.17 0.29
N GLU A 133 1.76 -13.27 0.60
CA GLU A 133 1.14 -12.38 -0.39
C GLU A 133 2.04 -11.19 -0.76
N MET A 134 3.00 -10.77 0.10
CA MET A 134 3.97 -9.73 -0.26
C MET A 134 5.03 -10.17 -1.26
N MET A 135 5.30 -11.49 -1.41
CA MET A 135 6.35 -11.99 -2.31
C MET A 135 6.11 -11.59 -3.76
N LEU A 136 4.86 -11.67 -4.24
CA LEU A 136 4.54 -11.42 -5.63
C LEU A 136 4.59 -9.91 -6.00
N PRO A 137 3.94 -9.00 -5.26
CA PRO A 137 4.08 -7.55 -5.49
C PRO A 137 5.53 -7.08 -5.34
N GLY A 138 6.27 -7.61 -4.36
CA GLY A 138 7.69 -7.30 -4.15
C GLY A 138 8.57 -7.75 -5.32
N ALA A 139 8.35 -8.97 -5.83
CA ALA A 139 9.06 -9.47 -7.00
C ALA A 139 8.77 -8.63 -8.26
N ILE A 140 7.52 -8.20 -8.47
CA ILE A 140 7.15 -7.35 -9.60
C ILE A 140 7.86 -6.00 -9.53
N ALA A 141 7.88 -5.36 -8.36
CA ALA A 141 8.56 -4.08 -8.18
C ALA A 141 10.07 -4.17 -8.51
N LEU A 142 10.71 -5.30 -8.23
CA LEU A 142 12.14 -5.51 -8.46
C LEU A 142 12.47 -6.00 -9.88
N LEU A 143 11.66 -6.90 -10.44
CA LEU A 143 11.93 -7.53 -11.74
C LEU A 143 11.50 -6.66 -12.92
N VAL A 144 10.46 -5.83 -12.78
CA VAL A 144 9.94 -5.02 -13.89
C VAL A 144 10.99 -4.06 -14.45
N PRO A 145 11.73 -3.25 -13.65
CA PRO A 145 12.79 -2.39 -14.18
C PRO A 145 13.90 -3.18 -14.90
N ILE A 146 14.24 -4.37 -14.41
CA ILE A 146 15.29 -5.23 -15.01
C ILE A 146 14.82 -5.78 -16.35
N ILE A 147 13.62 -6.35 -16.41
CA ILE A 147 13.05 -6.95 -17.63
C ILE A 147 12.88 -5.87 -18.71
N VAL A 148 12.38 -4.70 -18.32
CA VAL A 148 12.20 -3.58 -19.26
C VAL A 148 13.55 -3.03 -19.71
N GLY A 149 14.50 -2.87 -18.79
CA GLY A 149 15.85 -2.38 -19.09
C GLY A 149 16.69 -3.31 -19.99
N VAL A 150 16.53 -4.63 -19.86
CA VAL A 150 17.30 -5.62 -20.63
C VAL A 150 16.57 -6.04 -21.92
N GLY A 151 15.24 -6.17 -21.88
CA GLY A 151 14.42 -6.70 -22.98
C GLY A 151 14.07 -5.68 -24.06
N PHE A 152 13.98 -4.39 -23.71
CA PHE A 152 13.65 -3.31 -24.66
C PHE A 152 14.85 -2.38 -24.87
N LYS A 153 15.95 -2.92 -25.42
CA LYS A 153 17.18 -2.16 -25.69
C LYS A 153 16.97 -0.93 -26.59
N ASP A 154 15.99 -0.96 -27.50
CA ASP A 154 15.65 0.17 -28.38
C ASP A 154 14.61 1.14 -27.77
N VAL A 155 14.04 0.79 -26.61
CA VAL A 155 13.07 1.62 -25.85
C VAL A 155 13.65 2.08 -24.51
N LEU A 156 14.96 1.85 -24.32
CA LEU A 156 15.81 2.28 -23.21
C LEU A 156 15.59 3.75 -22.78
N PRO A 157 15.28 4.70 -23.68
CA PRO A 157 15.10 6.09 -23.27
C PRO A 157 13.88 6.39 -22.40
N LEU A 158 12.84 5.55 -22.43
CA LEU A 158 11.55 5.89 -21.79
C LEU A 158 10.94 4.81 -20.92
N LEU A 159 11.13 3.53 -21.25
CA LEU A 159 10.40 2.46 -20.58
C LEU A 159 11.10 1.97 -19.32
N GLY A 160 12.43 1.90 -19.32
CA GLY A 160 13.21 1.35 -18.22
C GLY A 160 13.23 2.22 -16.97
N ASN A 161 12.94 3.53 -17.09
CA ASN A 161 13.14 4.50 -16.02
C ASN A 161 12.11 5.63 -15.98
N LEU A 162 10.98 5.58 -16.71
CA LEU A 162 9.82 6.35 -16.25
C LEU A 162 9.43 5.71 -14.92
N PRO A 163 9.67 6.36 -13.78
CA PRO A 163 9.23 5.77 -12.53
C PRO A 163 7.71 5.66 -12.65
N ALA A 164 7.21 4.42 -12.62
CA ALA A 164 5.79 4.09 -12.68
C ALA A 164 4.96 4.97 -11.71
N GLU A 165 5.61 5.50 -10.68
CA GLU A 165 5.18 6.49 -9.71
C GLU A 165 4.67 7.83 -10.29
N ARG A 166 5.14 8.32 -11.44
CA ARG A 166 4.76 9.66 -11.94
C ARG A 166 3.33 9.77 -12.45
N VAL A 167 2.78 8.67 -12.98
CA VAL A 167 1.38 8.60 -13.44
C VAL A 167 0.51 7.85 -12.42
N GLY A 168 1.07 6.83 -11.73
CA GLY A 168 0.36 6.09 -10.69
C GLY A 168 0.27 6.79 -9.33
N GLY A 169 1.13 7.77 -9.04
CA GLY A 169 1.16 8.47 -7.75
C GLY A 169 -0.12 9.24 -7.43
N LEU A 170 -0.87 9.69 -8.45
CA LEU A 170 -2.19 10.28 -8.28
C LEU A 170 -3.21 9.28 -7.71
N SER A 171 -3.16 8.02 -8.13
CA SER A 171 -4.02 6.97 -7.55
C SER A 171 -3.67 6.69 -6.08
N GLY A 172 -2.39 6.76 -5.73
CA GLY A 172 -1.92 6.67 -4.34
C GLY A 172 -2.49 7.79 -3.46
N GLN A 173 -2.49 9.04 -3.93
CA GLN A 173 -3.06 10.18 -3.21
C GLN A 173 -4.57 10.04 -2.99
N VAL A 174 -5.31 9.58 -4.00
CA VAL A 174 -6.76 9.32 -3.89
C VAL A 174 -7.04 8.21 -2.88
N VAL A 175 -6.33 7.08 -2.94
CA VAL A 175 -6.53 5.97 -2.00
C VAL A 175 -6.18 6.36 -0.56
N THR A 176 -5.07 7.08 -0.33
CA THR A 176 -4.68 7.51 1.02
C THR A 176 -5.56 8.62 1.57
N GLY A 177 -5.99 9.55 0.72
CA GLY A 177 -6.88 10.65 1.10
C GLY A 177 -8.29 10.14 1.39
N SER A 178 -8.83 9.28 0.55
CA SER A 178 -10.14 8.65 0.77
C SER A 178 -10.16 7.71 1.97
N GLY A 179 -9.08 6.95 2.21
CA GLY A 179 -8.97 6.11 3.40
C GLY A 179 -8.94 6.91 4.70
N GLY A 180 -8.15 7.99 4.75
CA GLY A 180 -8.12 8.88 5.92
C GLY A 180 -9.43 9.65 6.13
N ALA A 181 -10.14 9.98 5.05
CA ALA A 181 -11.46 10.62 5.14
C ALA A 181 -12.53 9.66 5.68
N TRP A 182 -12.53 8.39 5.26
CA TRP A 182 -13.46 7.38 5.79
C TRP A 182 -13.16 6.98 7.24
N ASP A 183 -11.91 7.04 7.68
CA ASP A 183 -11.54 6.72 9.07
C ASP A 183 -11.87 7.85 10.06
N ASN A 184 -12.02 9.08 9.56
CA ASN A 184 -12.39 10.26 10.36
C ASN A 184 -13.86 10.67 10.23
N ALA A 185 -14.65 9.98 9.40
CA ALA A 185 -16.09 10.21 9.19
C ALA A 185 -16.92 9.27 10.07
#